data_AF-A0A7S2GKL9-F1
#
_entry.id   AF-A0A7S2GKL9-F1
#
_cell.length_a   1.000
_cell.length_b   1.000
_cell.length_c   1.000
_cell.angle_alpha   90.00
_cell.angle_beta   90.00
_cell.angle_gamma   90.00
#
_symmetry.space_group_name_H-M   'P 1'
#
loop_
_entity.id
_entity.type
_entity.pdbx_description
1 polymer ?
#
loop_
_entity_poly.entity_id
_entity_poly.type
_entity_poly.pdbx_seq_one_letter_code
_entity_poly.pdbx_strand_id
1 'polypeptide(L)'
;ELFAARSPELQGMYKGDRRSLPYTSAAHLASSHKEQLSWAKSQPHLEEKLRDGLCHELVMMYMHHLSASARKEIKAAALELPLLPLGGLHPPPAVEDGEAAKAAHASYTAQTSCAICHVAPGASNLTSIVV
;
A
#
# COMPACT_ATOMS: atom_id res chain seq x y z
N GLU A 1 -7.92 7.14 -19.39
CA GLU A 1 -7.66 5.98 -18.52
C GLU A 1 -6.31 6.15 -17.81
N LEU A 2 -6.32 6.33 -16.48
CA LEU A 2 -5.09 6.59 -15.68
C LEU A 2 -4.09 5.43 -15.74
N PHE A 3 -4.56 4.18 -15.84
CA PHE A 3 -3.72 3.00 -15.91
C PHE A 3 -2.79 3.00 -17.15
N ALA A 4 -3.30 3.51 -18.28
CA ALA A 4 -2.57 3.60 -19.53
C ALA A 4 -1.56 4.76 -19.55
N ALA A 5 -1.67 5.73 -18.62
CA ALA A 5 -0.74 6.84 -18.50
C ALA A 5 0.58 6.47 -17.80
N ARG A 6 0.75 5.22 -17.36
CA ARG A 6 1.98 4.73 -16.73
C ARG A 6 3.11 4.63 -17.76
N SER A 7 4.30 5.14 -17.42
CA SER A 7 5.50 4.99 -18.26
C SER A 7 5.94 3.51 -18.29
N PRO A 8 6.02 2.87 -19.48
CA PRO A 8 6.56 1.52 -19.63
C PRO A 8 8.02 1.42 -19.15
N GLU A 9 8.79 2.48 -19.32
CA GLU A 9 10.19 2.57 -18.90
C GLU A 9 10.31 2.48 -17.38
N LEU A 10 9.52 3.26 -16.64
CA LEU A 10 9.48 3.22 -15.18
C LEU A 10 9.00 1.85 -14.66
N GLN A 11 7.99 1.24 -15.31
CA GLN A 11 7.54 -0.10 -14.94
C GLN A 11 8.63 -1.15 -15.17
N GLY A 12 9.38 -1.02 -16.26
CA GLY A 12 10.53 -1.89 -16.55
C GLY A 12 11.63 -1.79 -15.48
N MET A 13 11.92 -0.58 -14.98
CA MET A 13 12.90 -0.38 -13.90
C MET A 13 12.54 -1.09 -12.60
N TYR A 14 11.26 -1.29 -12.34
CA TYR A 14 10.79 -1.94 -11.10
C TYR A 14 10.57 -3.44 -11.23
N LYS A 15 10.87 -4.08 -12.36
CA LYS A 15 10.72 -5.52 -12.49
C LYS A 15 11.60 -6.27 -11.47
N GLY A 16 10.98 -7.01 -10.56
CA GLY A 16 11.68 -7.69 -9.46
C GLY A 16 11.97 -6.79 -8.24
N ASP A 17 11.54 -5.53 -8.29
CA ASP A 17 11.59 -4.56 -7.20
C ASP A 17 10.21 -4.50 -6.49
N ARG A 18 10.21 -4.17 -5.20
CA ARG A 18 8.99 -4.04 -4.38
C ARG A 18 8.09 -2.87 -4.80
N ARG A 19 8.61 -1.95 -5.61
CA ARG A 19 7.87 -0.84 -6.24
C ARG A 19 7.10 -1.27 -7.49
N SER A 20 7.28 -2.51 -7.96
CA SER A 20 6.49 -3.05 -9.06
C SER A 20 5.03 -3.13 -8.68
N LEU A 21 4.16 -2.58 -9.52
CA LEU A 21 2.73 -2.82 -9.37
C LEU A 21 2.37 -4.25 -9.82
N PRO A 22 1.47 -4.95 -9.09
CA PRO A 22 1.07 -6.32 -9.45
C PRO A 22 0.10 -6.37 -10.65
N TYR A 23 -0.43 -5.22 -11.07
CA TYR A 23 -1.47 -5.14 -12.09
C TYR A 23 -0.91 -5.09 -13.51
N THR A 24 -1.23 -6.13 -14.28
CA THR A 24 -0.79 -6.33 -15.67
C THR A 24 -1.67 -5.60 -16.71
N SER A 25 -2.90 -5.26 -16.36
CA SER A 25 -3.85 -4.53 -17.23
C SER A 25 -4.85 -3.70 -16.42
N ALA A 26 -5.52 -2.74 -17.07
CA ALA A 26 -6.59 -1.97 -16.44
C ALA A 26 -7.74 -2.88 -15.99
N ALA A 27 -8.02 -3.93 -16.76
CA ALA A 27 -9.01 -4.95 -16.39
C ALA A 27 -8.59 -5.75 -15.15
N HIS A 28 -7.29 -6.08 -15.01
CA HIS A 28 -6.77 -6.73 -13.81
C HIS A 28 -6.92 -5.82 -12.59
N LEU A 29 -6.50 -4.54 -12.68
CA LEU A 29 -6.69 -3.56 -11.61
C LEU A 29 -8.17 -3.43 -11.19
N ALA A 30 -9.06 -3.27 -12.16
CA ALA A 30 -10.49 -3.16 -11.90
C ALA A 30 -11.07 -4.42 -11.24
N SER A 31 -10.59 -5.61 -11.64
CA SER A 31 -11.01 -6.89 -11.06
C SER A 31 -10.53 -7.02 -9.61
N SER A 32 -9.27 -6.67 -9.33
CA SER A 32 -8.71 -6.64 -7.97
C SER A 32 -9.49 -5.68 -7.06
N HIS A 33 -9.79 -4.46 -7.53
CA HIS A 33 -10.59 -3.52 -6.75
C HIS A 33 -12.03 -4.01 -6.51
N LYS A 34 -12.65 -4.63 -7.52
CA LYS A 34 -14.00 -5.20 -7.37
C LYS A 34 -14.03 -6.32 -6.34
N GLU A 35 -12.99 -7.15 -6.31
CA GLU A 35 -12.84 -8.22 -5.35
C GLU A 35 -12.64 -7.68 -3.93
N GLN A 36 -11.74 -6.71 -3.73
CA GLN A 36 -11.54 -6.04 -2.44
C GLN A 36 -12.84 -5.40 -1.92
N LEU A 37 -13.60 -4.73 -2.79
CA LEU A 37 -14.92 -4.17 -2.45
C LEU A 37 -15.91 -5.26 -2.04
N SER A 38 -15.84 -6.45 -2.64
CA SER A 38 -16.72 -7.57 -2.27
C SER A 38 -16.38 -8.11 -0.87
N TRP A 39 -15.09 -8.15 -0.51
CA TRP A 39 -14.65 -8.53 0.83
C TRP A 39 -15.10 -7.50 1.86
N ALA A 40 -14.87 -6.21 1.61
CA ALA A 40 -15.32 -5.14 2.52
C ALA A 40 -16.85 -5.17 2.74
N LYS A 41 -17.63 -5.42 1.70
CA LYS A 41 -19.10 -5.52 1.81
C LYS A 41 -19.56 -6.73 2.61
N SER A 42 -18.93 -7.88 2.41
CA SER A 42 -19.30 -9.13 3.10
C SER A 42 -18.76 -9.19 4.53
N GLN A 43 -17.65 -8.50 4.79
CA GLN A 43 -16.94 -8.48 6.07
C GLN A 43 -16.48 -7.05 6.38
N PRO A 44 -17.37 -6.20 6.93
CA PRO A 44 -17.06 -4.78 7.17
C PRO A 44 -15.82 -4.52 8.03
N HIS A 45 -15.45 -5.46 8.91
CA HIS A 45 -14.23 -5.35 9.72
C HIS A 45 -12.93 -5.36 8.88
N LEU A 46 -12.98 -5.79 7.61
CA LEU A 46 -11.83 -5.76 6.69
C LEU A 46 -11.64 -4.40 6.00
N GLU A 47 -12.62 -3.49 6.08
CA GLU A 47 -12.61 -2.22 5.34
C GLU A 47 -11.38 -1.38 5.64
N GLU A 48 -11.01 -1.25 6.91
CA GLU A 48 -9.85 -0.47 7.34
C GLU A 48 -8.55 -1.03 6.77
N LYS A 49 -8.33 -2.34 6.89
CA LYS A 49 -7.15 -3.02 6.35
C LYS A 49 -7.02 -2.82 4.84
N LEU A 50 -8.13 -2.95 4.10
CA LEU A 50 -8.15 -2.78 2.64
C LEU A 50 -7.89 -1.33 2.23
N ARG A 51 -8.52 -0.36 2.91
CA ARG A 51 -8.28 1.07 2.71
C ARG A 51 -6.81 1.40 2.93
N ASP A 52 -6.25 0.94 4.04
CA ASP A 52 -4.89 1.27 4.44
C ASP A 52 -3.87 0.70 3.44
N GLY A 53 -4.09 -0.53 2.94
CA GLY A 53 -3.30 -1.11 1.85
C GLY A 53 -3.28 -0.21 0.61
N LEU A 54 -4.45 0.22 0.13
CA LEU A 54 -4.56 1.14 -1.01
C LEU A 54 -3.87 2.48 -0.76
N CYS A 55 -3.98 3.04 0.45
CA CYS A 55 -3.29 4.27 0.84
C CYS A 55 -1.76 4.09 0.80
N HIS A 56 -1.24 2.98 1.32
CA HIS A 56 0.20 2.67 1.26
C HIS A 56 0.69 2.49 -0.19
N GLU A 57 -0.05 1.78 -1.04
CA GLU A 57 0.32 1.59 -2.45
C GLU A 57 0.40 2.94 -3.18
N LEU A 58 -0.58 3.83 -2.96
CA LEU A 58 -0.59 5.17 -3.56
C LEU A 58 0.59 6.03 -3.10
N VAL A 59 0.88 6.04 -1.80
CA VAL A 59 2.00 6.81 -1.24
C VAL A 59 3.33 6.25 -1.73
N MET A 60 3.47 4.92 -1.77
CA MET A 60 4.65 4.25 -2.32
C MET A 60 4.89 4.72 -3.75
N MET A 61 3.88 4.68 -4.62
CA MET A 61 4.00 5.14 -6.01
C MET A 61 4.41 6.61 -6.08
N TYR A 62 3.77 7.49 -5.32
CA TYR A 62 4.05 8.92 -5.37
C TYR A 62 5.47 9.26 -4.89
N MET A 63 5.84 8.81 -3.69
CA MET A 63 7.06 9.25 -3.00
C MET A 63 8.34 8.74 -3.67
N HIS A 64 8.31 7.56 -4.27
CA HIS A 64 9.48 6.99 -4.96
C HIS A 64 9.77 7.64 -6.31
N HIS A 65 8.84 8.42 -6.85
CA HIS A 65 9.02 9.18 -8.09
C HIS A 65 9.44 10.64 -7.85
N LEU A 66 9.46 11.10 -6.61
CA LEU A 66 9.93 12.44 -6.29
C LEU A 66 11.45 12.56 -6.42
N SER A 67 11.94 13.77 -6.65
CA SER A 67 13.36 14.08 -6.54
C SER A 67 13.82 13.96 -5.07
N ALA A 68 15.13 13.87 -4.85
CA ALA A 68 15.68 13.88 -3.50
C ALA A 68 15.40 15.20 -2.76
N SER A 69 15.34 16.33 -3.47
CA SER A 69 14.98 17.62 -2.86
C SER A 69 13.50 17.65 -2.45
N ALA A 70 12.59 17.20 -3.31
CA ALA A 70 11.16 17.16 -3.01
C ALA A 70 10.84 16.23 -1.83
N ARG A 71 11.50 15.07 -1.72
CA ARG A 71 11.38 14.21 -0.52
C ARG A 71 11.84 14.92 0.75
N LYS A 72 12.97 15.64 0.69
CA LYS A 72 13.47 16.42 1.85
C LYS A 72 12.50 17.52 2.27
N GLU A 73 11.87 18.20 1.31
CA GLU A 73 10.87 19.23 1.56
C GLU A 73 9.62 18.66 2.26
N ILE A 74 9.08 17.54 1.75
CA ILE A 74 7.92 16.87 2.37
C ILE A 74 8.25 16.41 3.80
N LYS A 75 9.44 15.85 4.00
CA LYS A 75 9.94 15.45 5.31
C LYS A 75 10.04 16.63 6.27
N ALA A 76 10.59 17.76 5.80
CA ALA A 76 10.74 18.97 6.62
C ALA A 76 9.40 19.63 6.95
N ALA A 77 8.41 19.50 6.07
CA ALA A 77 7.06 20.02 6.28
C ALA A 77 6.26 19.24 7.33
N ALA A 78 6.76 18.10 7.83
CA ALA A 78 6.04 17.21 8.74
C ALA A 78 4.62 16.89 8.24
N LEU A 79 4.49 16.63 6.92
CA LEU A 79 3.20 16.37 6.30
C LEU A 79 2.61 15.07 6.86
N GLU A 80 1.45 15.19 7.52
CA GLU A 80 0.61 14.04 7.87
C GLU A 80 -0.42 13.82 6.77
N LEU A 81 -0.41 12.63 6.16
CA LEU A 81 -1.42 12.25 5.18
C LEU A 81 -2.66 11.76 5.91
N PRO A 82 -3.82 12.44 5.79
CA PRO A 82 -5.05 11.98 6.40
C PRO A 82 -5.35 10.57 5.88
N LEU A 83 -5.58 9.62 6.79
CA LEU A 83 -5.89 8.20 6.52
C LEU A 83 -4.70 7.28 6.20
N LEU A 84 -3.46 7.78 6.14
CA LEU A 84 -2.32 6.87 6.18
C LEU A 84 -2.08 6.44 7.63
N PRO A 85 -2.11 5.15 7.97
CA PRO A 85 -1.88 4.70 9.33
C PRO A 85 -0.51 5.18 9.82
N LEU A 86 -0.49 5.92 10.93
CA LEU A 86 0.75 6.34 11.58
C LEU A 86 1.35 5.21 12.44
N GLY A 87 0.56 4.16 12.72
CA GLY A 87 0.93 3.00 13.53
C GLY A 87 1.57 1.86 12.74
N GLY A 88 1.81 0.74 13.42
CA GLY A 88 2.34 -0.49 12.81
C GLY A 88 1.38 -1.13 11.80
N LEU A 89 1.86 -2.14 11.07
CA LEU A 89 1.07 -2.84 10.07
C LEU A 89 -0.06 -3.65 10.70
N HIS A 90 -1.18 -3.81 9.97
CA HIS A 90 -2.26 -4.70 10.35
C HIS A 90 -1.76 -6.14 10.56
N PRO A 91 -2.14 -6.82 11.66
CA PRO A 91 -1.67 -8.16 11.96
C PRO A 91 -2.22 -9.19 10.96
N PRO A 92 -1.57 -10.37 10.84
CA PRO A 92 -2.11 -11.47 10.07
C PRO A 92 -3.46 -11.95 10.65
N PRO A 93 -4.32 -12.54 9.81
CA PRO A 93 -5.57 -13.15 10.27
C PRO A 93 -5.29 -14.33 11.19
N ALA A 94 -6.22 -14.62 12.09
CA ALA A 94 -6.18 -15.79 12.95
C ALA A 94 -6.35 -17.08 12.13
N VAL A 95 -6.06 -18.24 12.72
CA VAL A 95 -6.11 -19.53 12.02
C VAL A 95 -7.55 -19.87 11.60
N GLU A 96 -8.49 -19.53 12.47
CA GLU A 96 -9.93 -19.68 12.36
C GLU A 96 -10.60 -18.69 11.39
N ASP A 97 -9.88 -17.65 10.95
CA ASP A 97 -10.43 -16.67 10.04
C ASP A 97 -10.71 -17.28 8.66
N GLY A 98 -11.78 -16.79 8.05
CA GLY A 98 -12.24 -17.24 6.73
C GLY A 98 -11.31 -16.84 5.59
N GLU A 99 -11.53 -17.44 4.42
CA GLU A 99 -10.68 -17.24 3.24
C GLU A 99 -10.59 -15.77 2.80
N ALA A 100 -11.69 -15.02 2.90
CA ALA A 100 -11.68 -13.60 2.54
C ALA A 100 -10.79 -12.74 3.45
N ALA A 101 -10.65 -13.09 4.74
CA ALA A 101 -9.71 -12.39 5.63
C ALA A 101 -8.25 -12.71 5.27
N LYS A 102 -7.97 -13.95 4.87
CA LYS A 102 -6.65 -14.40 4.36
C LYS A 102 -6.30 -13.68 3.05
N ALA A 103 -7.23 -13.64 2.11
CA ALA A 103 -7.05 -12.95 0.84
C ALA A 103 -6.89 -11.43 1.03
N ALA A 104 -7.70 -10.80 1.89
CA ALA A 104 -7.57 -9.39 2.22
C ALA A 104 -6.20 -9.07 2.84
N HIS A 105 -5.69 -9.92 3.74
CA HIS A 105 -4.37 -9.70 4.33
C HIS A 105 -3.22 -9.92 3.33
N ALA A 106 -3.35 -10.88 2.42
CA ALA A 106 -2.39 -11.07 1.34
C ALA A 106 -2.33 -9.84 0.42
N SER A 107 -3.50 -9.31 0.04
CA SER A 107 -3.60 -8.07 -0.75
C SER A 107 -2.98 -6.89 -0.02
N TYR A 108 -3.33 -6.69 1.26
CA TYR A 108 -2.76 -5.65 2.10
C TYR A 108 -1.22 -5.73 2.14
N THR A 109 -0.67 -6.93 2.39
CA THR A 109 0.78 -7.14 2.49
C THR A 109 1.50 -6.79 1.18
N ALA A 110 0.91 -7.12 0.03
CA ALA A 110 1.45 -6.76 -1.28
C ALA A 110 1.46 -5.24 -1.50
N GLN A 111 0.42 -4.55 -1.04
CA GLN A 111 0.25 -3.10 -1.18
C GLN A 111 1.09 -2.30 -0.16
N THR A 112 1.46 -2.88 0.98
CA THR A 112 2.32 -2.24 2.00
C THR A 112 3.80 -2.59 1.87
N SER A 113 4.28 -2.93 0.67
CA SER A 113 5.67 -3.37 0.44
C SER A 113 6.74 -2.36 0.88
N CYS A 114 6.38 -1.06 0.90
CA CYS A 114 7.25 0.02 1.38
C CYS A 114 7.59 -0.11 2.88
N ALA A 115 6.68 -0.65 3.69
CA ALA A 115 6.89 -0.77 5.12
C ALA A 115 8.03 -1.73 5.47
N ILE A 116 8.37 -2.67 4.58
CA ILE A 116 9.50 -3.58 4.78
C ILE A 116 10.83 -2.80 4.88
N CYS A 117 10.94 -1.67 4.19
CA CYS A 117 12.15 -0.84 4.19
C CYS A 117 12.06 0.34 5.17
N HIS A 118 10.84 0.78 5.53
CA HIS A 118 10.61 2.02 6.29
C HIS A 118 10.07 1.80 7.71
N VAL A 119 9.53 0.62 8.02
CA VAL A 119 8.95 0.26 9.31
C VAL A 119 9.71 -0.96 9.83
N ALA A 120 10.89 -0.74 10.41
CA ALA A 120 11.73 -1.81 10.92
C ALA A 120 10.99 -2.66 11.98
N PRO A 121 11.27 -3.97 12.11
CA PRO A 121 10.76 -4.76 13.21
C PRO A 121 11.33 -4.21 14.52
N GLY A 122 10.48 -3.72 15.42
CA GLY A 122 10.87 -3.26 16.76
C GLY A 122 10.64 -1.78 17.08
N ALA A 123 10.08 -0.98 16.17
CA ALA A 123 9.69 0.40 16.47
C ALA A 123 8.35 0.48 17.22
N SER A 124 8.24 -0.20 18.37
CA SER A 124 7.26 0.14 19.40
C SER A 124 7.81 1.34 20.18
N ASN A 125 7.64 2.54 19.65
CA ASN A 125 7.40 3.78 20.38
C ASN A 125 7.46 4.99 19.43
N LEU A 126 6.33 5.69 19.33
CA LEU A 126 6.14 7.11 19.02
C LEU A 126 7.30 7.80 18.31
N THR A 127 7.20 7.96 16.99
CA THR A 127 7.20 9.26 16.28
C THR A 127 7.28 9.00 14.78
N SER A 128 6.25 9.46 14.06
CA SER A 128 6.20 9.73 12.62
C SER A 128 6.77 8.67 11.68
N ILE A 129 5.93 8.19 10.77
CA ILE A 129 6.40 7.68 9.48
C ILE A 129 7.13 8.83 8.79
N VAL A 130 8.46 8.81 8.89
CA VAL A 130 9.32 9.76 8.20
C VAL A 130 9.47 9.26 6.78
N VAL A 131 8.67 9.84 5.89
CA VAL A 131 8.84 9.69 4.44
C VAL A 131 10.07 10.46 3.95
#